data_AF-A0A6B2S6Y1-F1
#
_entry.id   AF-A0A6B2S6Y1-F1
#
_cell.length_a   1.000
_cell.length_b   1.000
_cell.length_c   1.000
_cell.angle_alpha   90.00
_cell.angle_beta   90.00
_cell.angle_gamma   90.00
#
_symmetry.space_group_name_H-M   'P 1'
#
loop_
_entity.id
_entity.type
_entity.pdbx_description
1 polymer ?
#
loop_
_entity_poly.entity_id
_entity_poly.type
_entity_poly.pdbx_seq_one_letter_code
_entity_poly.pdbx_strand_id
1 'polypeptide(L)'
;APAAAPAAPAPAAGPPPLPTQEQWFIGVNGAQQGPYDGSALNGLVGAGTLTRETLVWKDGMAGWLAADQVPGISGLFGSVPPPLPPQG
;
A
#
# COMPACT_ATOMS: atom_id res chain seq x y z
N ALA A 1 10.30 62.82 9.46
CA ALA A 1 9.51 61.84 8.68
C ALA A 1 10.05 60.44 8.97
N PRO A 2 9.25 59.50 9.48
CA PRO A 2 9.71 58.12 9.65
C PRO A 2 9.60 57.34 8.33
N ALA A 3 10.69 56.67 7.94
CA ALA A 3 10.72 55.75 6.81
C ALA A 3 10.09 54.40 7.20
N ALA A 4 9.20 53.90 6.34
CA ALA A 4 8.51 52.63 6.52
C ALA A 4 9.47 51.43 6.42
N ALA A 5 9.34 50.48 7.36
CA ALA A 5 10.02 49.19 7.31
C ALA A 5 9.30 48.24 6.33
N PRO A 6 10.03 47.41 5.55
CA PRO A 6 9.42 46.35 4.76
C PRO A 6 9.00 45.19 5.66
N ALA A 7 7.71 44.85 5.65
CA ALA A 7 7.15 43.70 6.33
C ALA A 7 7.56 42.39 5.63
N ALA A 8 8.12 41.44 6.40
CA ALA A 8 8.44 40.09 5.92
C ALA A 8 7.14 39.27 5.72
N PRO A 9 7.05 38.44 4.67
CA PRO A 9 5.90 37.55 4.48
C PRO A 9 5.92 36.42 5.54
N ALA A 10 4.79 36.23 6.23
CA ALA A 10 4.57 35.11 7.14
C ALA A 10 4.62 33.77 6.40
N PRO A 11 5.09 32.67 7.02
CA PRO A 11 5.05 31.35 6.42
C PRO A 11 3.60 30.91 6.23
N ALA A 12 3.24 30.57 5.00
CA ALA A 12 1.96 29.97 4.68
C ALA A 12 1.84 28.63 5.43
N ALA A 13 0.88 28.54 6.35
CA ALA A 13 0.41 27.26 6.85
C ALA A 13 -0.13 26.46 5.66
N GLY A 14 0.64 25.45 5.24
CA GLY A 14 0.24 24.53 4.16
C GLY A 14 -1.03 23.75 4.52
N PRO A 15 -1.76 23.23 3.51
CA PRO A 15 -2.97 22.46 3.73
C PRO A 15 -2.68 21.24 4.63
N PRO A 16 -3.67 20.78 5.42
CA PRO A 16 -3.51 19.62 6.27
C PRO A 16 -3.11 18.39 5.43
N PRO A 17 -2.20 17.53 5.92
CA PRO A 17 -1.87 16.29 5.22
C PRO A 17 -3.13 15.43 5.11
N LEU A 18 -3.48 15.06 3.88
CA LEU A 18 -4.55 14.10 3.61
C LEU A 18 -4.23 12.78 4.33
N PRO A 19 -5.26 12.02 4.78
CA PRO A 19 -5.03 10.70 5.34
C PRO A 19 -4.28 9.85 4.31
N THR A 20 -3.07 9.40 4.67
CA THR A 20 -2.26 8.54 3.81
C THR A 20 -3.00 7.23 3.62
N GLN A 21 -3.46 6.96 2.38
CA GLN A 21 -3.95 5.63 2.02
C GLN A 21 -2.84 4.61 2.26
N GLU A 22 -3.20 3.43 2.76
CA GLU A 22 -2.25 2.35 3.03
C GLU A 22 -1.60 1.89 1.73
N GLN A 23 -0.33 2.24 1.57
CA GLN A 23 0.48 1.87 0.42
C GLN A 23 1.23 0.58 0.71
N TRP A 24 0.96 -0.44 -0.09
CA TRP A 24 1.53 -1.77 0.01
C TRP A 24 2.52 -2.02 -1.12
N PHE A 25 3.62 -2.68 -0.80
CA PHE A 25 4.64 -3.09 -1.74
C PHE A 25 4.79 -4.60 -1.66
N ILE A 26 5.05 -5.24 -2.80
CA ILE A 26 5.17 -6.70 -2.90
C ILE A 26 6.48 -7.07 -3.59
N GLY A 27 7.10 -8.18 -3.19
CA GLY A 27 8.32 -8.72 -3.77
C GLY A 27 7.99 -9.84 -4.74
N VAL A 28 8.07 -9.57 -6.03
CA VAL A 28 7.76 -10.54 -7.10
C VAL A 28 9.00 -10.74 -7.96
N ASN A 29 9.44 -11.99 -8.13
CA ASN A 29 10.67 -12.34 -8.86
C ASN A 29 11.93 -11.58 -8.38
N GLY A 30 12.01 -11.29 -7.07
CA GLY A 30 13.13 -10.52 -6.49
C GLY A 30 13.08 -9.01 -6.75
N ALA A 31 12.03 -8.50 -7.40
CA ALA A 31 11.80 -7.07 -7.59
C ALA A 31 10.64 -6.58 -6.71
N GLN A 32 10.78 -5.36 -6.19
CA GLN A 32 9.69 -4.66 -5.54
C GLN A 32 8.70 -4.13 -6.59
N GLN A 33 7.41 -4.35 -6.36
CA GLN A 33 6.31 -3.80 -7.14
C GLN A 33 5.35 -3.04 -6.21
N GLY A 34 4.74 -1.96 -6.70
CA GLY A 34 3.85 -1.08 -5.96
C GLY A 34 4.18 0.41 -6.15
N PRO A 35 3.56 1.31 -5.38
CA PRO A 35 2.61 1.05 -4.30
C PRO A 35 1.25 0.54 -4.82
N TYR A 36 0.67 -0.41 -4.10
CA TYR A 36 -0.66 -0.96 -4.29
C TYR A 36 -1.54 -0.60 -3.10
N ASP A 37 -2.84 -0.43 -3.35
CA ASP A 37 -3.86 -0.32 -2.30
C ASP A 37 -4.48 -1.70 -2.01
N GLY A 38 -5.22 -1.81 -0.91
CA GLY A 38 -5.81 -3.09 -0.48
C GLY A 38 -6.70 -3.75 -1.55
N SER A 39 -7.40 -2.96 -2.37
CA SER A 39 -8.20 -3.45 -3.50
C SER A 39 -7.33 -4.08 -4.59
N ALA A 40 -6.20 -3.45 -4.94
CA ALA A 40 -5.27 -3.98 -5.93
C ALA A 40 -4.65 -5.31 -5.46
N LEU A 41 -4.33 -5.43 -4.16
CA LEU A 41 -3.83 -6.68 -3.57
C LEU A 41 -4.80 -7.84 -3.73
N ASN A 42 -6.11 -7.60 -3.56
CA ASN A 42 -7.12 -8.63 -3.78
C ASN A 42 -7.12 -9.13 -5.24
N GLY A 43 -7.01 -8.21 -6.21
CA GLY A 43 -6.86 -8.57 -7.63
C GLY A 43 -5.58 -9.38 -7.90
N LEU A 44 -4.47 -9.03 -7.25
CA LEU A 44 -3.20 -9.74 -7.37
C LEU A 44 -3.25 -11.16 -6.76
N VAL A 45 -4.03 -11.37 -5.69
CA VAL A 45 -4.32 -12.71 -5.15
C VAL A 45 -5.08 -13.54 -6.17
N GLY A 46 -6.15 -12.98 -6.75
CA GLY A 46 -6.95 -13.66 -7.78
C GLY A 46 -6.15 -14.00 -9.04
N ALA A 47 -5.19 -13.15 -9.41
CA ALA A 47 -4.27 -13.39 -10.53
C ALA A 47 -3.14 -14.38 -10.21
N GLY A 48 -2.93 -14.74 -8.94
CA GLY A 48 -1.81 -15.57 -8.49
C GLY A 48 -0.45 -14.86 -8.43
N THR A 49 -0.41 -13.54 -8.69
CA THR A 49 0.81 -12.72 -8.57
C THR A 49 1.21 -12.53 -7.11
N LEU A 50 0.23 -12.37 -6.22
CA LEU A 50 0.43 -12.32 -4.78
C LEU A 50 0.01 -13.65 -4.17
N THR A 51 0.96 -14.39 -3.61
CA THR A 51 0.76 -15.65 -2.90
C THR A 51 1.09 -15.48 -1.42
N ARG A 52 0.78 -16.50 -0.62
CA ARG A 52 1.11 -16.53 0.83
C ARG A 52 2.60 -16.32 1.11
N GLU A 53 3.45 -16.73 0.18
CA GLU A 53 4.91 -16.67 0.26
C GLU A 53 5.48 -15.35 -0.27
N THR A 54 4.70 -14.58 -1.03
CA THR A 54 5.11 -13.27 -1.54
C THR A 54 5.47 -12.36 -0.38
N LEU A 55 6.64 -11.74 -0.45
CA LEU A 55 7.06 -10.75 0.53
C LEU A 55 6.24 -9.49 0.34
N VAL A 56 5.68 -8.96 1.42
CA VAL A 56 4.85 -7.76 1.44
C VAL A 56 5.41 -6.82 2.49
N TRP A 57 5.36 -5.53 2.19
CA TRP A 57 5.77 -4.47 3.10
C TRP A 57 4.84 -3.28 2.95
N LYS A 58 4.63 -2.55 4.04
CA LYS A 58 3.99 -1.23 4.02
C LYS A 58 4.70 -0.28 4.96
N ASP A 59 4.42 1.00 4.80
CA ASP A 59 4.87 2.02 5.75
C ASP A 59 4.45 1.67 7.19
N GLY A 60 5.39 1.78 8.12
CA GLY A 60 5.21 1.38 9.52
C GLY A 60 5.55 -0.09 9.85
N MET A 61 5.89 -0.93 8.87
CA MET A 61 6.41 -2.29 9.14
C MET A 61 7.93 -2.29 9.36
N ALA A 62 8.38 -3.20 10.24
CA ALA A 62 9.80 -3.40 10.54
C ALA A 62 10.61 -3.88 9.32
N GLY A 63 9.97 -4.55 8.36
CA GLY A 63 10.61 -5.08 7.16
C GLY A 63 9.64 -5.94 6.36
N TRP A 64 10.13 -6.47 5.25
CA TRP A 64 9.39 -7.38 4.38
C TRP A 64 8.98 -8.64 5.13
N LEU A 65 7.69 -8.98 5.07
CA LEU A 65 7.12 -10.17 5.68
C LEU A 65 6.34 -10.96 4.64
N ALA A 66 6.30 -12.28 4.76
CA ALA A 66 5.44 -13.09 3.89
C ALA A 66 3.97 -12.64 4.03
N ALA A 67 3.23 -12.61 2.93
CA ALA A 67 1.86 -12.11 2.86
C ALA A 67 0.92 -12.81 3.88
N ASP A 68 1.16 -14.09 4.17
CA ASP A 68 0.44 -14.86 5.18
C ASP A 68 0.73 -14.41 6.63
N GLN A 69 1.91 -13.85 6.88
CA GLN A 69 2.31 -13.34 8.19
C GLN A 69 1.86 -11.89 8.43
N VAL A 70 1.35 -11.22 7.40
CA VAL A 70 0.89 -9.83 7.49
C VAL A 70 -0.59 -9.80 7.91
N PRO A 71 -0.92 -9.24 9.09
CA PRO A 71 -2.30 -9.01 9.49
C PRO A 71 -2.99 -8.08 8.48
N GLY A 72 -4.15 -8.52 7.96
CA GLY A 72 -4.92 -7.80 6.93
C GLY A 72 -4.69 -8.29 5.50
N ILE A 73 -3.52 -8.88 5.21
CA ILE A 73 -3.25 -9.53 3.92
C ILE A 73 -3.57 -11.03 3.98
N SER A 74 -3.24 -11.68 5.10
CA SER A 74 -3.53 -13.11 5.32
C SER A 74 -5.00 -13.47 5.09
N GLY A 75 -5.92 -12.56 5.45
CA GLY A 75 -7.36 -12.69 5.22
C GLY A 75 -7.78 -12.70 3.75
N LEU A 76 -6.97 -12.13 2.84
CA LEU A 76 -7.25 -12.13 1.41
C LEU A 76 -7.16 -13.54 0.80
N PHE A 77 -6.34 -14.42 1.40
CA PHE A 77 -6.15 -15.80 0.93
C PHE A 77 -7.18 -16.80 1.48
N GLY A 78 -8.00 -16.40 2.46
CA GLY A 78 -9.00 -17.28 3.08
C GLY A 78 -10.30 -17.39 2.29
N SER A 79 -10.56 -16.43 1.38
CA SER A 79 -11.82 -16.30 0.65
C SER A 79 -11.64 -16.49 -0.85
N VAL A 80 -10.74 -17.35 -1.31
CA VAL A 80 -10.77 -17.82 -2.70
C VAL A 80 -11.93 -18.81 -2.81
N PRO A 81 -13.11 -18.44 -3.37
CA PRO A 81 -14.12 -19.44 -3.68
C PRO A 81 -13.48 -20.49 -4.60
N PRO A 82 -13.83 -21.78 -4.43
CA PRO A 82 -13.28 -22.83 -5.27
C PRO A 82 -13.49 -22.47 -6.75
N PRO A 83 -12.50 -22.73 -7.63
CA PRO A 83 -12.64 -22.45 -9.05
C PRO A 83 -13.89 -23.16 -9.57
N LEU A 84 -14.71 -22.42 -10.31
CA LEU A 84 -15.87 -22.98 -10.98
C LEU A 84 -15.39 -24.12 -11.89
N PRO A 85 -16.07 -25.29 -11.88
CA PRO A 85 -15.68 -26.41 -12.72
C PRO A 85 -15.65 -25.96 -14.19
N PRO A 86 -14.75 -26.53 -15.02
CA PRO A 86 -14.71 -26.20 -16.44
C PRO A 86 -16.10 -26.45 -17.04
N GLN A 87 -16.71 -25.38 -17.55
CA GLN A 87 -17.93 -25.48 -18.34
C GLN A 87 -17.54 -26.14 -19.66
N GLY A 88 -17.72 -27.46 -19.75
CA GLY A 88 -17.56 -28.24 -20.97
C GLY A 88 -18.59 -27.88 -22.04
#